data_AF-A0A7V8V4E4-F1
#
_entry.id   AF-A0A7V8V4E4-F1
#
_cell.length_a   1.000
_cell.length_b   1.000
_cell.length_c   1.000
_cell.angle_alpha   90.00
_cell.angle_beta   90.00
_cell.angle_gamma   90.00
#
_symmetry.space_group_name_H-M   'P 1'
#
loop_
_entity.id
_entity.type
_entity.pdbx_description
1 polymer ?
#
loop_
_entity_poly.entity_id
_entity_poly.type
_entity_poly.pdbx_seq_one_letter_code
_entity_poly.pdbx_strand_id
1 'polypeptide(L)'
;MSHANQRVDDQSAAQEELPKDLVELAIMIAKLPETHRQELEPAVNKVIENSRRRRRIYTLVQEALSQLRLDMKYLMFDLEATRRERDQYKADSNGGSDDNPGEF
;
A
#
# COMPACT_ATOMS: atom_id res chain seq x y z
N MET A 1 11.22 -8.23 19.84
CA MET A 1 11.78 -7.46 18.69
C MET A 1 10.75 -6.42 18.27
N SER A 2 10.70 -5.26 18.94
CA SER A 2 9.60 -4.28 18.78
C SER A 2 10.09 -2.83 18.74
N HIS A 3 11.16 -2.56 17.97
CA HIS A 3 11.71 -1.21 17.83
C HIS A 3 11.97 -0.78 16.37
N ALA A 4 11.54 -1.55 15.37
CA ALA A 4 11.83 -1.24 13.97
C ALA A 4 10.82 -0.28 13.30
N ASN A 5 9.63 -0.06 13.87
CA ASN A 5 8.55 0.67 13.19
C ASN A 5 8.49 2.17 13.50
N GLN A 6 9.28 2.67 14.47
CA GLN A 6 9.16 4.07 14.93
C GLN A 6 9.96 5.08 14.09
N ARG A 7 10.85 4.62 13.19
CA ARG A 7 11.77 5.49 12.44
C ARG A 7 11.30 5.87 11.03
N VAL A 8 10.22 5.27 10.54
CA VAL A 8 9.72 5.52 9.18
C VAL A 8 8.79 6.74 9.14
N ASP A 9 8.15 7.09 10.26
CA ASP A 9 7.17 8.17 10.31
C ASP A 9 7.80 9.58 10.23
N ASP A 10 9.06 9.74 10.64
CA ASP A 10 9.72 11.05 10.74
C ASP A 10 10.30 11.57 9.40
N GLN A 11 10.49 10.69 8.39
CA GLN A 11 11.08 11.08 7.10
C GLN A 11 10.03 11.36 6.01
N SER A 12 8.80 10.85 6.16
CA SER A 12 7.71 11.01 5.18
C SER A 12 7.15 12.41 5.11
N ALA A 13 7.30 13.20 6.18
CA ALA A 13 6.86 14.59 6.21
C ALA A 13 7.79 15.54 5.42
N ALA A 14 8.99 15.09 5.06
CA ALA A 14 10.05 16.01 4.65
C ALA A 14 10.00 16.46 3.18
N GLN A 15 9.36 15.74 2.26
CA GLN A 15 9.30 16.14 0.84
C GLN A 15 8.02 15.68 0.14
N GLU A 16 6.86 16.13 0.61
CA GLU A 16 5.68 16.15 -0.25
C GLU A 16 5.88 17.19 -1.35
N GLU A 17 6.49 16.75 -2.44
CA GLU A 17 6.75 17.59 -3.60
C GLU A 17 5.41 18.11 -4.13
N LEU A 18 5.27 19.44 -4.26
CA LEU A 18 4.08 20.03 -4.84
C LEU A 18 4.11 19.83 -6.36
N PRO A 19 2.96 19.66 -7.02
CA PRO A 19 2.89 19.72 -8.48
C PRO A 19 3.58 20.97 -9.01
N LYS A 20 4.41 20.83 -10.04
CA LYS A 20 5.20 21.94 -10.63
C LYS A 20 4.31 23.15 -10.95
N ASP A 21 3.15 22.89 -11.53
CA ASP A 21 2.17 23.93 -11.89
C ASP A 21 1.67 24.72 -10.68
N LEU A 22 1.51 24.09 -9.51
CA LEU A 22 1.11 24.78 -8.27
C LEU A 22 2.26 25.61 -7.69
N VAL A 23 3.50 25.14 -7.84
CA VAL A 23 4.70 25.90 -7.45
C VAL A 23 4.85 27.13 -8.33
N GLU A 24 4.72 26.97 -9.65
CA GLU A 24 4.76 28.07 -10.61
C GLU A 24 3.65 29.09 -10.34
N LEU A 25 2.42 28.62 -10.06
CA LEU A 25 1.31 29.48 -9.68
C LEU A 25 1.59 30.29 -8.42
N ALA A 26 2.14 29.66 -7.38
CA ALA A 26 2.51 30.36 -6.15
C ALA A 26 3.58 31.43 -6.39
N ILE A 27 4.59 31.13 -7.22
CA ILE A 27 5.63 32.09 -7.62
C ILE A 27 5.03 33.27 -8.39
N MET A 28 4.09 33.04 -9.30
CA MET A 28 3.41 34.10 -10.04
C MET A 28 2.60 35.01 -9.13
N ILE A 29 1.88 34.43 -8.17
CA ILE A 29 1.07 35.20 -7.20
C ILE A 29 1.95 35.99 -6.24
N ALA A 30 3.12 35.46 -5.86
CA ALA A 30 4.10 36.18 -5.06
C ALA A 30 4.65 37.46 -5.75
N LYS A 31 4.60 37.53 -7.09
CA LYS A 31 5.03 38.72 -7.86
C LYS A 31 3.96 39.80 -7.99
N LEU A 32 2.72 39.52 -7.55
CA LEU A 32 1.63 40.49 -7.62
C LEU A 32 1.79 41.62 -6.60
N PRO A 33 1.21 42.81 -6.86
CA PRO A 33 1.10 43.87 -5.87
C PRO A 33 0.37 43.39 -4.60
N GLU A 34 0.74 43.94 -3.45
CA GLU A 34 0.29 43.48 -2.12
C GLU A 34 -1.23 43.31 -2.03
N THR A 35 -2.01 44.25 -2.54
CA THR A 35 -3.48 44.21 -2.49
C THR A 35 -4.06 42.96 -3.16
N HIS A 36 -3.56 42.60 -4.35
CA HIS A 36 -4.03 41.42 -5.08
C HIS A 36 -3.50 40.12 -4.47
N ARG A 37 -2.26 40.16 -3.95
CA ARG A 37 -1.66 39.03 -3.25
C ARG A 37 -2.46 38.68 -1.98
N GLN A 38 -2.81 39.66 -1.15
CA GLN A 38 -3.57 39.43 0.09
C GLN A 38 -4.95 38.79 -0.17
N GLU A 39 -5.60 39.13 -1.29
CA GLU A 39 -6.88 38.52 -1.66
C GLU A 39 -6.73 37.06 -2.12
N LEU A 40 -5.65 36.73 -2.84
CA LEU A 40 -5.46 35.42 -3.48
C LEU A 40 -4.71 34.42 -2.60
N GLU A 41 -3.81 34.89 -1.75
CA GLU A 41 -2.94 34.05 -0.91
C GLU A 41 -3.70 33.03 -0.05
N PRO A 42 -4.83 33.37 0.62
CA PRO A 42 -5.61 32.39 1.35
C PRO A 42 -6.18 31.26 0.47
N ALA A 43 -6.61 31.59 -0.75
CA ALA A 43 -7.17 30.60 -1.68
C ALA A 43 -6.07 29.67 -2.21
N VAL A 44 -4.90 30.22 -2.55
CA VAL A 44 -3.74 29.46 -3.02
C VAL A 44 -3.24 28.52 -1.95
N ASN A 45 -3.11 29.00 -0.71
CA ASN A 45 -2.69 28.20 0.42
C ASN A 45 -3.65 27.02 0.65
N LYS A 46 -4.98 27.24 0.55
CA LYS A 46 -5.97 26.16 0.61
C LYS A 46 -5.78 25.12 -0.50
N VAL A 47 -5.50 25.54 -1.73
CA VAL A 47 -5.27 24.61 -2.86
C VAL A 47 -4.00 23.78 -2.65
N ILE A 48 -2.92 24.41 -2.19
CA ILE A 48 -1.65 23.75 -1.85
C ILE A 48 -1.88 22.68 -0.77
N GLU A 49 -2.57 23.04 0.31
CA GLU A 49 -2.89 22.11 1.40
C GLU A 49 -3.80 20.97 0.96
N ASN A 50 -4.81 21.25 0.14
CA ASN A 50 -5.68 20.23 -0.44
C ASN A 50 -4.91 19.27 -1.35
N SER A 51 -3.96 19.78 -2.14
CA SER A 51 -3.12 18.97 -3.03
C SER A 51 -2.21 18.03 -2.23
N ARG A 52 -1.54 18.54 -1.20
CA ARG A 52 -0.75 17.77 -0.24
C ARG A 52 -1.57 16.67 0.42
N ARG A 53 -2.73 17.04 0.99
CA ARG A 53 -3.64 16.08 1.64
C ARG A 53 -4.09 14.97 0.69
N ARG A 54 -4.46 15.32 -0.55
CA ARG A 54 -4.86 14.33 -1.56
C ARG A 54 -3.73 13.36 -1.88
N ARG A 55 -2.50 13.87 -2.01
CA ARG A 55 -1.31 13.03 -2.25
C ARG A 55 -1.07 12.06 -1.09
N ARG A 56 -1.12 12.53 0.17
CA ARG A 56 -1.04 11.65 1.36
C ARG A 56 -2.08 10.52 1.33
N ILE A 57 -3.35 10.87 1.07
CA ILE A 57 -4.43 9.88 1.00
C ILE A 57 -4.13 8.85 -0.10
N TYR A 58 -3.71 9.31 -1.28
CA TYR A 58 -3.39 8.42 -2.38
C TYR A 58 -2.24 7.46 -2.04
N THR A 59 -1.16 7.96 -1.44
CA THR A 59 -0.03 7.15 -0.99
C THR A 59 -0.47 6.09 0.02
N LEU A 60 -1.21 6.47 1.06
CA LEU A 60 -1.73 5.53 2.06
C LEU A 60 -2.62 4.44 1.43
N VAL A 61 -3.48 4.83 0.49
CA VAL A 61 -4.32 3.87 -0.25
C VAL A 61 -3.46 2.93 -1.09
N GLN A 62 -2.44 3.43 -1.79
CA GLN A 62 -1.53 2.59 -2.57
C GLN A 62 -0.75 1.60 -1.70
N GLU A 63 -0.30 2.03 -0.52
CA GLU A 63 0.39 1.17 0.44
C GLU A 63 -0.54 0.08 0.96
N ALA A 64 -1.75 0.44 1.40
CA ALA A 64 -2.74 -0.52 1.88
C ALA A 64 -3.14 -1.55 0.81
N LEU A 65 -3.34 -1.11 -0.44
CA LEU A 65 -3.62 -2.02 -1.57
C LEU A 65 -2.44 -2.93 -1.89
N SER A 66 -1.22 -2.41 -1.79
CA SER A 66 0.00 -3.20 -2.01
C SER A 66 0.17 -4.27 -0.95
N GLN A 67 -0.09 -3.93 0.32
CA GLN A 67 -0.08 -4.88 1.43
C GLN A 67 -1.16 -5.95 1.23
N LEU A 68 -2.40 -5.56 0.97
CA LEU A 68 -3.50 -6.51 0.73
C LEU A 68 -3.18 -7.47 -0.44
N ARG A 69 -2.57 -6.94 -1.51
CA ARG A 69 -2.16 -7.78 -2.64
C ARG A 69 -1.09 -8.80 -2.23
N LEU A 70 -0.18 -8.44 -1.33
CA LEU A 70 0.81 -9.38 -0.80
C LEU A 70 0.14 -10.43 0.10
N ASP A 71 -0.76 -10.01 0.97
CA ASP A 71 -1.51 -10.91 1.87
C ASP A 71 -2.31 -11.95 1.07
N MET A 72 -2.95 -11.53 -0.04
CA MET A 72 -3.63 -12.45 -0.96
C MET A 72 -2.68 -13.48 -1.58
N LYS A 73 -1.44 -13.10 -1.92
CA LYS A 73 -0.44 -14.05 -2.45
C LYS A 73 -0.04 -15.07 -1.40
N TYR A 74 0.15 -14.65 -0.14
CA TYR A 74 0.46 -15.57 0.95
C TYR A 74 -0.69 -16.52 1.22
N LEU A 75 -1.94 -16.03 1.25
CA LEU A 75 -3.11 -16.89 1.44
C LEU A 75 -3.22 -17.96 0.35
N MET A 76 -2.99 -17.59 -0.91
CA MET A 76 -3.02 -18.55 -2.02
C MET A 76 -1.91 -19.59 -1.90
N PHE A 77 -0.71 -19.18 -1.48
CA PHE A 77 0.40 -20.10 -1.23
C PHE A 77 0.09 -21.10 -0.11
N ASP A 78 -0.42 -20.61 1.02
CA ASP A 78 -0.81 -21.46 2.16
C ASP A 78 -1.93 -22.45 1.77
N LEU A 79 -2.87 -22.02 0.94
CA LEU A 79 -3.93 -22.88 0.41
C LEU A 79 -3.36 -23.99 -0.49
N GLU A 80 -2.43 -23.65 -1.38
CA GLU A 80 -1.76 -24.64 -2.23
C GLU A 80 -0.93 -25.64 -1.41
N ALA A 81 -0.23 -25.18 -0.38
CA ALA A 81 0.52 -26.04 0.53
C ALA A 81 -0.41 -27.03 1.26
N THR A 82 -1.47 -26.54 1.90
CA THR A 82 -2.44 -27.38 2.62
C THR A 82 -3.19 -28.34 1.70
N ARG A 83 -3.49 -27.92 0.46
CA ARG A 83 -4.05 -28.80 -0.58
C ARG A 83 -3.08 -29.93 -0.93
N ARG A 84 -1.80 -29.62 -1.16
CA ARG A 84 -0.78 -30.59 -1.52
C ARG A 84 -0.56 -31.62 -0.41
N GLU A 85 -0.46 -31.15 0.84
CA GLU A 85 -0.32 -32.02 2.02
C GLU A 85 -1.51 -32.97 2.16
N ARG A 86 -2.74 -32.45 2.06
CA ARG A 86 -3.94 -33.30 2.09
C ARG A 86 -3.95 -34.32 0.97
N ASP A 87 -3.59 -33.93 -0.25
CA ASP A 87 -3.61 -34.81 -1.40
C ASP A 87 -2.52 -35.91 -1.27
N GLN A 88 -1.37 -35.61 -0.64
CA GLN A 88 -0.36 -36.61 -0.24
C GLN A 88 -0.93 -37.59 0.79
N TYR A 89 -1.53 -37.10 1.88
CA TYR A 89 -2.12 -37.98 2.90
C TYR A 89 -3.20 -38.92 2.34
N LYS A 90 -4.00 -38.45 1.38
CA LYS A 90 -5.02 -39.29 0.71
C LYS A 90 -4.40 -40.37 -0.18
N ALA A 91 -3.33 -40.04 -0.89
CA ALA A 91 -2.61 -41.00 -1.72
C ALA A 91 -1.99 -42.10 -0.84
N ASP A 92 -1.37 -41.74 0.27
CA ASP A 92 -0.77 -42.68 1.21
C ASP A 92 -1.82 -43.58 1.89
N SER A 93 -2.99 -43.03 2.25
CA SER A 93 -4.07 -43.82 2.86
C SER A 93 -4.74 -44.79 1.88
N ASN A 94 -4.85 -44.43 0.59
CA ASN A 94 -5.40 -45.33 -0.45
C ASN A 94 -4.37 -46.37 -0.91
N GLY A 95 -3.07 -46.13 -0.75
CA GLY A 95 -2.01 -47.09 -1.04
C GLY A 95 -1.85 -48.21 -0.01
N GLY A 96 -2.62 -48.17 1.09
CA GLY A 96 -2.59 -49.17 2.16
C GLY A 96 -3.70 -50.22 2.14
N SER A 97 -4.57 -50.23 1.12
CA SER A 97 -5.76 -51.10 1.08
C SER A 97 -5.89 -51.94 -0.20
N ASP A 98 -4.76 -52.44 -0.74
CA ASP A 98 -4.80 -53.31 -1.92
C ASP A 98 -3.67 -54.36 -1.93
N ASP A 99 -3.42 -54.98 -0.77
CA ASP A 99 -2.61 -56.20 -0.70
C ASP A 99 -3.26 -57.22 0.26
N ASN A 100 -4.32 -57.87 -0.25
CA ASN A 100 -4.65 -59.22 0.21
C ASN A 100 -4.92 -60.13 -1.00
N PRO A 101 -3.88 -60.66 -1.66
CA PRO A 101 -4.03 -61.76 -2.58
C PRO A 101 -4.04 -63.06 -1.77
N GLY A 102 -5.24 -63.54 -1.44
CA GLY A 102 -5.49 -64.96 -1.21
C GLY A 102 -5.62 -65.39 0.25
N GLU A 103 -6.83 -65.87 0.59
CA GLU A 103 -6.97 -67.16 1.24
C GLU A 103 -8.05 -67.97 0.51
N PHE A 104 -7.76 -69.26 0.36
CA PHE A 104 -8.48 -70.29 -0.40
C PHE A 104 -9.84 -70.64 0.20
#